data_AF-D8S9N6-F1
#
_entry.id   AF-D8S9N6-F1
#
_cell.length_a   1.000
_cell.length_b   1.000
_cell.length_c   1.000
_cell.angle_alpha   90.00
_cell.angle_beta   90.00
_cell.angle_gamma   90.00
#
_symmetry.space_group_name_H-M   'P 1'
#
loop_
_entity.id
_entity.type
_entity.pdbx_description
1 polymer ?
#
loop_
_entity_poly.entity_id
_entity_poly.type
_entity_poly.pdbx_seq_one_letter_code
_entity_poly.pdbx_strand_id
1 'polypeptide(L)'
;FWTSCDASNAGNCRYVRIFMETFKTMYGLNKDQLELPTMPSGVWSSKHCWAMSTSSFVEFVMFSRMFVDALDSRLYVEHHDHGNCPLATTQLEAQHCYCHLLEVLVNVWAYHSARRLIYVDPETGIMMEQNALESRRGQMKVKWFSFSVLKGMDEDMAEKVDDEHPTYRWLWPHTGEVFWQGILERERQERYNMKLERKRRNKERLARMRSRYKQKSLGRYVKPPPEETEQDQGVNTAAR
;
A
#
# COMPACT_ATOMS: atom_id res chain seq x y z
N PHE A 1 -3.45 -18.37 -27.59
CA PHE A 1 -3.56 -17.12 -26.80
C PHE A 1 -3.12 -15.89 -27.60
N TRP A 2 -1.81 -15.73 -27.88
CA TRP A 2 -1.24 -14.50 -28.46
C TRP A 2 -1.89 -14.00 -29.74
N THR A 3 -2.26 -14.92 -30.65
CA THR A 3 -3.02 -14.57 -31.87
C THR A 3 -4.35 -13.90 -31.57
N SER A 4 -5.08 -14.37 -30.56
CA SER A 4 -6.35 -13.77 -30.14
C SER A 4 -6.13 -12.42 -29.48
N CYS A 5 -5.08 -12.30 -28.66
CA CYS A 5 -4.72 -11.02 -28.04
C CYS A 5 -4.44 -9.97 -29.11
N ASP A 6 -3.58 -10.30 -30.09
CA ASP A 6 -3.25 -9.42 -31.21
C ASP A 6 -4.48 -8.98 -32.00
N ALA A 7 -5.42 -9.88 -32.27
CA ALA A 7 -6.65 -9.56 -32.99
C ALA A 7 -7.49 -8.47 -32.28
N SER A 8 -7.44 -8.40 -30.96
CA SER A 8 -8.16 -7.41 -30.14
C SER A 8 -7.34 -6.16 -29.78
N ASN A 9 -6.07 -6.11 -30.17
CA ASN A 9 -5.08 -5.13 -29.70
C ASN A 9 -4.19 -4.62 -30.84
N ALA A 10 -4.75 -4.45 -32.04
CA ALA A 10 -4.06 -3.94 -33.24
C ALA A 10 -2.75 -4.68 -33.61
N GLY A 11 -2.62 -5.97 -33.25
CA GLY A 11 -1.42 -6.76 -33.50
C GLY A 11 -0.26 -6.49 -32.53
N ASN A 12 -0.51 -5.80 -31.41
CA ASN A 12 0.52 -5.28 -30.51
C ASN A 12 0.78 -6.11 -29.23
N CYS A 13 0.19 -7.29 -29.07
CA CYS A 13 0.39 -8.07 -27.85
C CYS A 13 1.72 -8.87 -27.82
N ARG A 14 2.19 -9.36 -28.97
CA ARG A 14 3.30 -10.35 -29.06
C ARG A 14 4.70 -9.85 -28.67
N TYR A 15 5.64 -10.81 -28.70
CA TYR A 15 7.08 -10.74 -28.37
C TYR A 15 7.72 -9.37 -28.56
N VAL A 16 7.67 -8.73 -29.72
CA VAL A 16 8.44 -7.48 -29.95
C VAL A 16 7.68 -6.19 -29.59
N ARG A 17 6.50 -6.27 -28.94
CA ARG A 17 5.59 -5.12 -28.83
C ARG A 17 5.26 -4.71 -27.40
N ILE A 18 4.12 -5.09 -26.81
CA ILE A 18 3.73 -4.54 -25.51
C ILE A 18 4.06 -5.44 -24.33
N PHE A 19 3.59 -6.70 -24.31
CA PHE A 19 3.81 -7.55 -23.13
C PHE A 19 5.29 -7.74 -22.77
N MET A 20 6.13 -8.10 -23.73
CA MET A 20 7.57 -8.34 -23.47
C MET A 20 8.25 -7.13 -22.90
N GLU A 21 7.95 -6.01 -23.52
CA GLU A 21 8.60 -4.75 -23.34
C GLU A 21 8.17 -4.12 -22.01
N THR A 22 6.89 -4.23 -21.67
CA THR A 22 6.39 -3.94 -20.32
C THR A 22 7.00 -4.88 -19.29
N PHE A 23 7.10 -6.19 -19.55
CA PHE A 23 7.74 -7.13 -18.61
C PHE A 23 9.23 -6.79 -18.40
N LYS A 24 9.96 -6.44 -19.46
CA LYS A 24 11.36 -6.02 -19.35
C LYS A 24 11.49 -4.77 -18.50
N THR A 25 10.65 -3.77 -18.74
CA THR A 25 10.63 -2.55 -17.92
C THR A 25 10.29 -2.87 -16.47
N MET A 26 9.25 -3.67 -16.23
CA MET A 26 8.81 -4.07 -14.88
C MET A 26 9.90 -4.82 -14.11
N TYR A 27 10.59 -5.77 -14.73
CA TYR A 27 11.64 -6.58 -14.08
C TYR A 27 13.05 -5.96 -14.19
N GLY A 28 13.20 -4.78 -14.78
CA GLY A 28 14.51 -4.13 -14.97
C GLY A 28 15.47 -4.91 -15.88
N LEU A 29 14.95 -5.61 -16.90
CA LEU A 29 15.72 -6.51 -17.77
C LEU A 29 16.17 -5.83 -19.07
N ASN A 30 17.36 -6.20 -19.55
CA ASN A 30 17.87 -5.80 -20.85
C ASN A 30 17.15 -6.52 -21.99
N LYS A 31 17.31 -6.01 -23.23
CA LYS A 31 16.57 -6.46 -24.41
C LYS A 31 16.67 -7.97 -24.70
N ASP A 32 17.74 -8.64 -24.28
CA ASP A 32 17.99 -10.06 -24.59
C ASP A 32 17.71 -11.02 -23.40
N GLN A 33 17.29 -10.50 -22.24
CA GLN A 33 17.28 -11.28 -20.99
C GLN A 33 15.94 -11.97 -20.68
N LEU A 34 14.87 -11.65 -21.41
CA LEU A 34 13.54 -12.21 -21.15
C LEU A 34 12.90 -12.77 -22.43
N GLU A 35 12.71 -14.08 -22.43
CA GLU A 35 11.76 -14.73 -23.33
C GLU A 35 10.34 -14.57 -22.77
N LEU A 36 9.42 -14.12 -23.61
CA LEU A 36 8.02 -13.92 -23.22
C LEU A 36 7.43 -15.21 -22.65
N PRO A 37 6.59 -15.10 -21.61
CA PRO A 37 5.90 -16.26 -21.09
C PRO A 37 5.13 -17.01 -22.21
N THR A 38 5.46 -18.28 -22.43
CA THR A 38 4.85 -19.10 -23.47
C THR A 38 3.42 -19.46 -23.09
N MET A 39 2.45 -19.06 -23.92
CA MET A 39 1.03 -19.34 -23.70
C MET A 39 0.55 -20.34 -24.74
N PRO A 40 0.19 -21.58 -24.36
CA PRO A 40 -0.22 -22.62 -25.32
C PRO A 40 -1.54 -22.29 -26.03
N SER A 41 -1.87 -23.10 -27.04
CA SER A 41 -3.24 -23.16 -27.56
C SER A 41 -4.17 -23.71 -26.48
N GLY A 42 -5.41 -23.22 -26.46
CA GLY A 42 -6.37 -23.60 -25.43
C GLY A 42 -7.50 -22.59 -25.32
N VAL A 43 -8.42 -22.87 -24.41
CA VAL A 43 -9.47 -21.94 -24.01
C VAL A 43 -8.90 -21.05 -22.91
N TRP A 44 -9.03 -19.74 -23.07
CA TRP A 44 -8.51 -18.75 -22.14
C TRP A 44 -9.66 -17.87 -21.68
N SER A 45 -9.62 -17.39 -20.44
CA SER A 45 -10.68 -16.52 -19.95
C SER A 45 -10.61 -15.19 -20.70
N SER A 46 -11.60 -14.93 -21.55
CA SER A 46 -11.84 -13.60 -22.12
C SER A 46 -12.93 -12.92 -21.30
N LYS A 47 -12.76 -11.63 -21.00
CA LYS A 47 -13.68 -10.83 -20.16
C LYS A 47 -13.70 -11.27 -18.68
N HIS A 48 -14.35 -10.47 -17.82
CA HIS A 48 -14.39 -10.61 -16.35
C HIS A 48 -15.16 -11.84 -15.81
N CYS A 49 -15.22 -12.94 -16.55
CA CYS A 49 -15.97 -14.17 -16.21
C CYS A 49 -15.04 -15.24 -15.62
N TRP A 50 -14.28 -14.88 -14.58
CA TRP A 50 -13.34 -15.77 -13.93
C TRP A 50 -13.37 -15.61 -12.41
N ALA A 51 -13.00 -16.69 -11.72
CA ALA A 51 -12.87 -16.75 -10.28
C ALA A 51 -11.52 -17.36 -9.88
N MET A 52 -10.99 -16.92 -8.74
CA MET A 52 -9.79 -17.48 -8.12
C MET A 52 -9.87 -17.33 -6.60
N SER A 53 -8.96 -17.97 -5.87
CA SER A 53 -8.87 -17.78 -4.42
C SER A 53 -8.54 -16.32 -4.09
N THR A 54 -9.02 -15.83 -2.94
CA THR A 54 -8.71 -14.46 -2.48
C THR A 54 -7.21 -14.21 -2.39
N SER A 55 -6.44 -15.19 -1.92
CA SER A 55 -4.96 -15.08 -1.86
C SER A 55 -4.35 -14.88 -3.24
N SER A 56 -4.76 -15.67 -4.23
CA SER A 56 -4.34 -15.52 -5.63
C SER A 56 -4.73 -14.15 -6.18
N PHE A 57 -5.94 -13.68 -5.88
CA PHE A 57 -6.43 -12.40 -6.37
C PHE A 57 -5.58 -11.23 -5.85
N VAL A 58 -5.22 -11.24 -4.57
CA VAL A 58 -4.36 -10.19 -3.99
C VAL A 58 -2.97 -10.22 -4.63
N GLU A 59 -2.39 -11.41 -4.85
CA GLU A 59 -1.12 -11.54 -5.59
C GLU A 59 -1.23 -11.00 -7.03
N PHE A 60 -2.34 -11.27 -7.71
CA PHE A 60 -2.61 -10.75 -9.05
C PHE A 60 -2.73 -9.23 -9.07
N VAL A 61 -3.43 -8.62 -8.10
CA VAL A 61 -3.56 -7.15 -8.01
C VAL A 61 -2.20 -6.50 -7.78
N MET A 62 -1.36 -7.08 -6.92
CA MET A 62 0.01 -6.61 -6.71
C MET A 62 0.84 -6.70 -8.00
N PHE A 63 0.74 -7.82 -8.72
CA PHE A 63 1.39 -7.98 -10.00
C PHE A 63 0.89 -6.99 -11.05
N SER A 64 -0.43 -6.82 -11.17
CA SER A 64 -1.05 -6.01 -12.20
C SER A 64 -0.75 -4.52 -12.01
N ARG A 65 -0.65 -4.03 -10.77
CA ARG A 65 -0.25 -2.64 -10.53
C ARG A 65 1.17 -2.34 -11.00
N MET A 66 2.12 -3.24 -10.75
CA MET A 66 3.50 -3.07 -11.20
C MET A 66 3.59 -3.16 -12.73
N PHE A 67 2.80 -4.06 -13.33
CA PHE A 67 2.70 -4.15 -14.78
C PHE A 67 2.11 -2.86 -15.40
N VAL A 68 1.06 -2.31 -14.80
CA VAL A 68 0.42 -1.06 -15.27
C VAL A 68 1.36 0.14 -15.12
N ASP A 69 2.09 0.24 -14.02
CA ASP A 69 3.09 1.30 -13.82
C ASP A 69 4.18 1.24 -14.91
N ALA A 70 4.73 0.04 -15.16
CA ALA A 70 5.69 -0.18 -16.24
C ALA A 70 5.10 0.11 -17.63
N LEU A 71 3.83 -0.24 -17.87
CA LEU A 71 3.15 0.03 -19.14
C LEU A 71 2.96 1.53 -19.36
N ASP A 72 2.46 2.25 -18.35
CA ASP A 72 2.22 3.70 -18.41
C ASP A 72 3.53 4.46 -18.62
N SER A 73 4.60 4.09 -17.91
CA SER A 73 5.92 4.73 -18.07
C SER A 73 6.43 4.74 -19.53
N ARG A 74 5.99 3.76 -20.34
CA ARG A 74 6.38 3.61 -21.74
C ARG A 74 5.42 4.30 -22.70
N LEU A 75 4.13 4.13 -22.49
CA LEU A 75 3.09 4.50 -23.47
C LEU A 75 2.41 5.82 -23.15
N TYR A 76 2.64 6.39 -21.96
CA TYR A 76 1.93 7.58 -21.51
C TYR A 76 2.06 8.75 -22.48
N VAL A 77 3.27 9.09 -22.94
CA VAL A 77 3.47 10.23 -23.85
C VAL A 77 2.73 10.01 -25.17
N GLU A 78 2.85 8.82 -25.76
CA GLU A 78 2.19 8.51 -27.04
C GLU A 78 0.66 8.52 -26.92
N HIS A 79 0.13 7.95 -25.83
CA HIS A 79 -1.31 7.87 -25.59
C HIS A 79 -1.91 9.21 -25.14
N HIS A 80 -1.27 9.91 -24.20
CA HIS A 80 -1.79 11.12 -23.59
C HIS A 80 -1.49 12.38 -24.40
N ASP A 81 -0.25 12.58 -24.83
CA ASP A 81 0.17 13.83 -25.47
C ASP A 81 -0.18 13.82 -26.96
N HIS A 82 -0.04 12.67 -27.63
CA HIS A 82 -0.35 12.54 -29.06
C HIS A 82 -1.76 12.00 -29.33
N GLY A 83 -2.49 11.55 -28.30
CA GLY A 83 -3.82 10.94 -28.46
C GLY A 83 -3.81 9.61 -29.22
N ASN A 84 -2.63 8.98 -29.36
CA ASN A 84 -2.44 7.79 -30.17
C ASN A 84 -2.41 6.56 -29.27
N CYS A 85 -3.46 5.75 -29.32
CA CYS A 85 -3.46 4.46 -28.67
C CYS A 85 -2.81 3.40 -29.59
N PRO A 86 -1.66 2.81 -29.23
CA PRO A 86 -1.02 1.77 -30.06
C PRO A 86 -1.82 0.46 -30.07
N LEU A 87 -2.78 0.30 -29.17
CA LEU A 87 -3.61 -0.91 -29.05
C LEU A 87 -4.95 -0.83 -29.77
N ALA A 88 -5.31 0.34 -30.26
CA ALA A 88 -6.61 0.59 -30.88
C ALA A 88 -6.51 0.59 -32.41
N THR A 89 -7.54 0.04 -33.05
CA THR A 89 -7.77 0.18 -34.48
C THR A 89 -8.83 1.21 -34.81
N THR A 90 -9.68 1.57 -33.83
CA THR A 90 -10.75 2.55 -33.96
C THR A 90 -10.66 3.63 -32.90
N GLN A 91 -11.32 4.78 -33.14
CA GLN A 91 -11.36 5.87 -32.17
C GLN A 91 -12.08 5.49 -30.87
N LEU A 92 -13.07 4.59 -30.94
CA LEU A 92 -13.77 4.11 -29.75
C LEU A 92 -12.86 3.22 -28.88
N GLU A 93 -12.11 2.31 -29.51
CA GLU A 93 -11.11 1.49 -28.80
C GLU A 93 -10.02 2.34 -28.15
N ALA A 94 -9.64 3.46 -28.80
CA ALA A 94 -8.63 4.37 -28.26
C ALA A 94 -9.05 5.01 -26.92
N GLN A 95 -10.35 5.18 -26.65
CA GLN A 95 -10.85 5.66 -25.35
C GLN A 95 -10.61 4.65 -24.22
N HIS A 96 -10.45 3.37 -24.56
CA HIS A 96 -10.26 2.26 -23.63
C HIS A 96 -8.94 1.52 -23.91
N CYS A 97 -7.89 2.29 -24.23
CA CYS A 97 -6.67 1.79 -24.85
C CYS A 97 -6.08 0.54 -24.20
N TYR A 98 -6.04 0.48 -22.86
CA TYR A 98 -5.43 -0.63 -22.13
C TYR A 98 -6.44 -1.70 -21.68
N CYS A 99 -7.75 -1.48 -21.82
CA CYS A 99 -8.77 -2.38 -21.26
C CYS A 99 -8.65 -3.81 -21.79
N HIS A 100 -8.61 -4.01 -23.11
CA HIS A 100 -8.49 -5.35 -23.69
C HIS A 100 -7.18 -6.05 -23.30
N LEU A 101 -6.08 -5.31 -23.20
CA LEU A 101 -4.80 -5.84 -22.75
C LEU A 101 -4.87 -6.32 -21.30
N LEU A 102 -5.46 -5.51 -20.42
CA LEU A 102 -5.58 -5.80 -18.99
C LEU A 102 -6.59 -6.93 -18.70
N GLU A 103 -7.64 -7.06 -19.52
CA GLU A 103 -8.59 -8.17 -19.43
C GLU A 103 -7.91 -9.53 -19.61
N VAL A 104 -6.91 -9.61 -20.49
CA VAL A 104 -6.20 -10.87 -20.77
C VAL A 104 -4.95 -11.09 -19.92
N LEU A 105 -4.46 -10.04 -19.23
CA LEU A 105 -3.27 -10.09 -18.36
C LEU A 105 -3.39 -11.17 -17.28
N VAL A 106 -4.58 -11.37 -16.71
CA VAL A 106 -4.85 -12.39 -15.69
C VAL A 106 -4.52 -13.81 -16.17
N ASN A 107 -4.71 -14.11 -17.45
CA ASN A 107 -4.39 -15.42 -18.01
C ASN A 107 -2.89 -15.67 -17.98
N VAL A 108 -2.10 -14.67 -18.40
CA VAL A 108 -0.63 -14.75 -18.42
C VAL A 108 -0.12 -14.94 -17.00
N TRP A 109 -0.62 -14.12 -16.07
CA TRP A 109 -0.24 -14.24 -14.67
C TRP A 109 -0.61 -15.61 -14.10
N ALA A 110 -1.88 -16.02 -14.16
CA ALA A 110 -2.36 -17.26 -13.55
C ALA A 110 -1.69 -18.50 -14.14
N TYR A 111 -1.43 -18.51 -15.46
CA TYR A 111 -0.71 -19.60 -16.10
C TYR A 111 0.70 -19.72 -15.56
N HIS A 112 1.47 -18.62 -15.53
CA HIS A 112 2.89 -18.69 -15.17
C HIS A 112 3.16 -18.66 -13.65
N SER A 113 2.22 -18.20 -12.82
CA SER A 113 2.30 -18.21 -11.36
C SER A 113 1.88 -19.55 -10.72
N ALA A 114 1.47 -20.54 -11.52
CA ALA A 114 0.91 -21.80 -11.05
C ALA A 114 -0.33 -21.63 -10.16
N ARG A 115 -1.15 -20.60 -10.41
CA ARG A 115 -2.41 -20.36 -9.70
C ARG A 115 -3.59 -20.90 -10.51
N ARG A 116 -4.59 -21.43 -9.79
CA ARG A 116 -5.84 -21.88 -10.41
C ARG A 116 -6.68 -20.66 -10.80
N LEU A 117 -7.20 -20.71 -12.01
CA LEU A 117 -8.15 -19.74 -12.56
C LEU A 117 -9.34 -20.54 -13.07
N ILE A 118 -10.53 -20.24 -12.55
CA ILE A 118 -11.76 -20.94 -12.86
C ILE A 118 -12.58 -20.04 -13.77
N TYR A 119 -12.98 -20.54 -14.93
CA TYR A 119 -13.95 -19.86 -15.76
C TYR A 119 -15.34 -20.05 -15.16
N VAL A 120 -16.14 -18.98 -15.20
CA VAL A 120 -17.53 -18.99 -14.74
C VAL A 120 -18.42 -18.62 -15.91
N ASP A 121 -19.31 -19.52 -16.31
CA ASP A 121 -20.35 -19.22 -17.29
C ASP A 121 -21.35 -18.22 -16.68
N PRO A 122 -21.51 -17.00 -17.25
CA PRO A 122 -22.39 -15.99 -16.68
C PRO A 122 -23.88 -16.30 -16.86
N GLU A 123 -24.26 -17.16 -17.81
CA GLU A 123 -25.65 -17.52 -18.06
C GLU A 123 -26.08 -18.71 -17.19
N THR A 124 -25.22 -19.72 -17.08
CA THR A 124 -25.54 -20.97 -16.38
C THR A 124 -24.97 -21.05 -14.97
N GLY A 125 -23.96 -20.24 -14.64
CA GLY A 125 -23.20 -20.32 -13.39
C GLY A 125 -22.24 -21.51 -13.31
N ILE A 126 -22.11 -22.30 -14.38
CA ILE A 126 -21.20 -23.45 -14.41
C ILE A 126 -19.76 -22.98 -14.26
N MET A 127 -19.04 -23.61 -13.36
CA MET A 127 -17.64 -23.32 -13.07
C MET A 127 -16.73 -24.42 -13.61
N MET A 128 -15.71 -24.04 -14.38
CA MET A 128 -14.77 -24.99 -14.99
C MET A 128 -13.34 -24.49 -14.88
N GLU A 129 -12.43 -25.35 -14.40
CA GLU A 129 -11.00 -25.05 -14.47
C GLU A 129 -10.51 -25.19 -15.92
N GLN A 130 -10.11 -24.07 -16.50
CA GLN A 130 -9.49 -24.05 -17.83
C GLN A 130 -7.97 -24.15 -17.69
N ASN A 131 -7.34 -24.90 -18.60
CA ASN A 131 -5.90 -25.20 -18.58
C ASN A 131 -5.46 -25.78 -17.22
N ALA A 132 -5.89 -26.97 -16.80
CA ALA A 132 -5.58 -27.49 -15.46
C ALA A 132 -4.07 -27.44 -15.09
N LEU A 133 -3.73 -27.22 -13.82
CA LEU A 133 -2.33 -27.06 -13.37
C LEU A 133 -1.39 -28.18 -13.82
N GLU A 134 -1.86 -29.43 -13.83
CA GLU A 134 -1.05 -30.59 -14.24
C GLU A 134 -0.54 -30.48 -15.68
N SER A 135 -1.32 -29.89 -16.59
CA SER A 135 -0.93 -29.73 -17.99
C SER A 135 0.09 -28.60 -18.20
N ARG A 136 0.32 -27.74 -17.20
CA ARG A 136 1.25 -26.61 -17.25
C ARG A 136 2.64 -26.96 -16.73
N ARG A 137 2.81 -28.13 -16.10
CA ARG A 137 4.07 -28.49 -15.42
C ARG A 137 5.26 -28.44 -16.38
N GLY A 138 6.32 -27.75 -15.97
CA GLY A 138 7.53 -27.53 -16.77
C GLY A 138 7.46 -26.39 -17.81
N GLN A 139 6.29 -25.85 -18.09
CA GLN A 139 6.09 -24.75 -19.05
C GLN A 139 5.93 -23.38 -18.35
N MET A 140 5.58 -23.40 -17.07
CA MET A 140 5.36 -22.19 -16.26
C MET A 140 6.68 -21.48 -15.93
N LYS A 141 6.60 -20.16 -15.76
CA LYS A 141 7.75 -19.30 -15.41
C LYS A 141 7.67 -18.89 -13.93
N VAL A 142 7.36 -19.86 -13.05
CA VAL A 142 6.99 -19.65 -11.64
C VAL A 142 7.99 -18.78 -10.87
N LYS A 143 9.28 -18.88 -11.17
CA LYS A 143 10.33 -18.08 -10.52
C LYS A 143 10.05 -16.57 -10.63
N TRP A 144 9.69 -16.10 -11.82
CA TRP A 144 9.41 -14.69 -12.09
C TRP A 144 8.10 -14.21 -11.46
N PHE A 145 7.11 -15.11 -11.34
CA PHE A 145 5.79 -14.82 -10.81
C PHE A 145 5.61 -15.29 -9.36
N SER A 146 6.71 -15.58 -8.66
CA SER A 146 6.65 -16.04 -7.28
C SER A 146 6.29 -14.88 -6.35
N PHE A 147 5.52 -15.17 -5.30
CA PHE A 147 5.11 -14.17 -4.31
C PHE A 147 6.31 -13.39 -3.76
N SER A 148 7.42 -14.08 -3.44
CA SER A 148 8.62 -13.43 -2.89
C SER A 148 9.25 -12.44 -3.87
N VAL A 149 9.30 -12.77 -5.16
CA VAL A 149 9.86 -11.87 -6.18
C VAL A 149 8.94 -10.66 -6.36
N LEU A 150 7.64 -10.90 -6.55
CA LEU A 150 6.67 -9.83 -6.74
C LEU A 150 6.60 -8.91 -5.52
N LYS A 151 6.63 -9.49 -4.30
CA LYS A 151 6.60 -8.72 -3.07
C LYS A 151 7.87 -7.90 -2.85
N GLY A 152 9.04 -8.46 -3.17
CA GLY A 152 10.31 -7.73 -3.10
C GLY A 152 10.31 -6.53 -4.05
N MET A 153 9.96 -6.74 -5.33
CA MET A 153 9.88 -5.64 -6.30
C MET A 153 8.90 -4.54 -5.87
N ASP A 154 7.77 -4.95 -5.30
CA ASP A 154 6.75 -4.04 -4.79
C ASP A 154 7.22 -3.23 -3.57
N GLU A 155 8.06 -3.81 -2.72
CA GLU A 155 8.71 -3.11 -1.59
C GLU A 155 9.83 -2.18 -2.07
N ASP A 156 10.64 -2.62 -3.05
CA ASP A 156 11.72 -1.82 -3.63
C ASP A 156 11.19 -0.53 -4.29
N MET A 157 10.05 -0.63 -4.99
CA MET A 157 9.36 0.54 -5.54
C MET A 157 8.85 1.48 -4.43
N ALA A 158 8.46 0.93 -3.29
CA ALA A 158 8.01 1.69 -2.13
C ALA A 158 9.11 2.50 -1.47
N GLU A 159 10.22 1.83 -1.22
CA GLU A 159 11.43 2.45 -0.71
C GLU A 159 11.90 3.56 -1.64
N LYS A 160 11.93 3.31 -2.95
CA LYS A 160 12.36 4.31 -3.94
C LYS A 160 11.51 5.59 -3.94
N VAL A 161 10.18 5.46 -3.82
CA VAL A 161 9.31 6.64 -3.74
C VAL A 161 9.56 7.44 -2.48
N ASP A 162 9.71 6.75 -1.36
CA ASP A 162 9.94 7.37 -0.06
C ASP A 162 11.30 8.10 0.00
N ASP A 163 12.33 7.58 -0.68
CA ASP A 163 13.67 8.16 -0.68
C ASP A 163 13.86 9.24 -1.78
N GLU A 164 13.60 8.90 -3.04
CA GLU A 164 14.02 9.72 -4.19
C GLU A 164 12.97 10.74 -4.64
N HIS A 165 11.68 10.52 -4.32
CA HIS A 165 10.55 11.33 -4.81
C HIS A 165 10.63 11.57 -6.34
N PRO A 166 10.44 10.52 -7.16
CA PRO A 166 10.73 10.55 -8.58
C PRO A 166 10.08 11.74 -9.31
N THR A 167 10.87 12.50 -10.06
CA THR A 167 10.41 13.65 -10.86
C THR A 167 9.81 13.25 -12.20
N TYR A 168 9.99 11.98 -12.60
CA TYR A 168 9.41 11.41 -13.81
C TYR A 168 8.06 10.77 -13.50
N ARG A 169 7.27 10.51 -14.54
CA ARG A 169 5.94 9.90 -14.39
C ARG A 169 6.03 8.56 -13.68
N TRP A 170 5.25 8.42 -12.63
CA TRP A 170 5.25 7.28 -11.73
C TRP A 170 3.83 7.14 -11.14
N LEU A 171 3.11 6.08 -11.51
CA LEU A 171 1.72 5.85 -11.08
C LEU A 171 1.66 5.15 -9.72
N TRP A 172 2.69 4.41 -9.38
CA TRP A 172 2.84 3.76 -8.09
C TRP A 172 3.09 4.83 -6.98
N PRO A 173 2.59 4.77 -5.74
CA PRO A 173 1.60 3.86 -5.18
C PRO A 173 0.15 4.35 -5.40
N HIS A 174 -0.11 5.34 -6.26
CA HIS A 174 -1.48 5.83 -6.50
C HIS A 174 -2.43 4.73 -7.02
N THR A 175 -1.88 3.62 -7.48
CA THR A 175 -2.60 2.41 -7.91
C THR A 175 -3.07 1.51 -6.75
N GLY A 176 -2.73 1.81 -5.50
CA GLY A 176 -3.26 1.14 -4.30
C GLY A 176 -2.32 1.18 -3.09
N GLU A 177 -2.84 0.85 -1.91
CA GLU A 177 -2.03 0.83 -0.68
C GLU A 177 -0.88 -0.17 -0.77
N VAL A 178 0.28 0.23 -0.25
CA VAL A 178 1.49 -0.59 -0.21
C VAL A 178 1.97 -0.62 1.23
N PHE A 179 2.14 -1.84 1.75
CA PHE A 179 2.76 -2.06 3.04
C PHE A 179 4.18 -2.57 2.83
N TRP A 180 5.17 -1.80 3.28
CA TRP A 180 6.57 -2.18 3.28
C TRP A 180 7.21 -1.86 4.63
N GLN A 181 8.36 -2.47 4.89
CA GLN A 181 9.02 -2.45 6.19
C GLN A 181 9.31 -1.01 6.70
N GLY A 182 9.70 -0.09 5.83
CA GLY A 182 9.98 1.30 6.21
C GLY A 182 8.77 2.09 6.69
N ILE A 183 7.53 1.76 6.27
CA ILE A 183 6.32 2.35 6.86
C ILE A 183 6.21 1.94 8.33
N LEU A 184 6.40 0.65 8.63
CA LEU A 184 6.34 0.15 10.00
C LEU A 184 7.43 0.75 10.89
N GLU A 185 8.62 0.97 10.33
CA GLU A 185 9.75 1.59 11.02
C GLU A 185 9.50 3.07 11.30
N ARG A 186 8.97 3.82 10.31
CA ARG A 186 8.56 5.23 10.50
C ARG A 186 7.48 5.35 11.57
N GLU A 187 6.41 4.57 11.49
CA GLU A 187 5.36 4.58 12.52
C GLU A 187 5.92 4.28 13.92
N ARG A 188 6.85 3.31 14.01
CA ARG A 188 7.51 2.98 15.27
C ARG A 188 8.32 4.16 15.80
N GLN A 189 9.06 4.84 14.93
CA GLN A 189 9.87 6.01 15.28
C GLN A 189 9.02 7.20 15.71
N GLU A 190 7.91 7.46 15.03
CA GLU A 190 6.95 8.51 15.41
C GLU A 190 6.33 8.23 16.78
N ARG A 191 5.90 6.99 17.03
CA ARG A 191 5.39 6.57 18.35
C ARG A 191 6.45 6.75 19.44
N TYR A 192 7.72 6.48 19.14
CA TYR A 192 8.83 6.72 20.06
C TYR A 192 9.04 8.21 20.34
N ASN A 193 9.07 9.04 19.30
CA ASN A 193 9.22 10.50 19.40
C ASN A 193 8.07 11.13 20.20
N MET A 194 6.83 10.71 19.95
CA MET A 194 5.67 11.15 20.73
C MET A 194 5.79 10.83 22.22
N LYS A 195 6.32 9.65 22.57
CA LYS A 195 6.59 9.28 23.97
C LYS A 195 7.66 10.18 24.59
N LEU A 196 8.72 10.49 23.85
CA LEU A 196 9.80 11.36 24.33
C LEU A 196 9.31 12.80 24.56
N GLU A 197 8.54 13.34 23.62
CA GLU A 197 7.87 14.64 23.72
C GLU A 197 6.92 14.71 24.92
N ARG A 198 6.11 13.67 25.13
CA ARG A 198 5.22 13.58 26.31
C ARG A 198 6.02 13.58 27.61
N LYS A 199 7.15 12.87 27.67
CA LYS A 199 8.06 12.88 28.83
C LYS A 199 8.67 14.27 29.04
N ARG A 200 9.11 14.94 27.97
CA ARG A 200 9.66 16.31 28.03
C ARG A 200 8.63 17.29 28.57
N ARG A 201 7.43 17.34 27.99
CA ARG A 201 6.32 18.21 28.43
C ARG A 201 5.93 17.94 29.89
N ASN A 202 5.94 16.69 30.34
CA ASN A 202 5.64 16.35 31.74
C ASN A 202 6.74 16.85 32.69
N LYS A 203 8.03 16.66 32.34
CA LYS A 203 9.16 17.18 33.13
C LYS A 203 9.10 18.70 33.24
N GLU A 204 8.84 19.40 32.13
CA GLU A 204 8.66 20.86 32.13
C GLU A 204 7.45 21.29 32.99
N ARG A 205 6.32 20.58 32.90
CA ARG A 205 5.14 20.84 33.74
C ARG A 205 5.47 20.71 35.23
N LEU A 206 6.18 19.64 35.61
CA LEU A 206 6.61 19.41 37.00
C LEU A 206 7.59 20.49 37.47
N ALA A 207 8.57 20.86 36.63
CA ALA A 207 9.50 21.95 36.92
C ALA A 207 8.75 23.27 37.16
N ARG A 208 7.78 23.62 36.30
CA ARG A 208 6.91 24.79 36.47
C ARG A 208 6.09 24.75 37.75
N MET A 209 5.58 23.58 38.17
CA MET A 209 4.86 23.47 39.44
C MET A 209 5.79 23.61 40.65
N ARG A 210 7.03 23.12 40.56
CA ARG A 210 8.03 23.25 41.63
C ARG A 210 8.56 24.67 41.77
N SER A 211 8.69 25.40 40.66
CA SER A 211 9.16 26.79 40.66
C SER A 211 8.08 27.81 41.00
N ARG A 212 6.80 27.42 41.01
CA ARG A 212 5.71 28.31 41.47
C ARG A 212 5.83 28.57 42.97
N TYR A 213 5.71 29.84 43.33
CA TYR A 213 5.66 30.27 44.73
C TYR A 213 4.49 29.59 45.46
N LYS A 214 4.80 28.79 46.49
CA LYS A 214 3.78 28.13 47.31
C LYS A 214 3.19 29.17 48.27
N GLN A 215 1.90 29.48 48.11
CA GLN A 215 1.17 30.34 49.03
C GLN A 215 1.19 29.72 50.43
N LYS A 216 1.65 30.47 51.43
CA LYS A 216 1.61 30.03 52.83
C LYS A 216 0.15 29.96 53.28
N SER A 217 -0.23 28.88 53.97
CA SER A 217 -1.56 28.72 54.53
C SER A 217 -1.84 29.83 55.55
N LEU A 218 -2.92 30.58 55.35
CA LEU A 218 -3.41 31.57 56.30
C LEU A 218 -4.16 30.84 57.41
N GLY A 219 -3.55 30.75 58.60
CA GLY A 219 -4.23 30.20 59.78
C GLY A 219 -3.30 29.95 60.96
N ARG A 220 -3.06 30.97 61.79
CA ARG A 220 -2.89 30.74 63.22
C ARG A 220 -4.16 31.24 63.90
N TYR A 221 -4.87 30.34 64.56
CA TYR A 221 -6.02 30.66 65.39
C TYR A 221 -5.53 31.55 66.55
N VAL A 222 -6.01 32.79 66.62
CA VAL A 222 -5.78 33.69 67.75
C VAL A 222 -6.95 33.51 68.71
N LYS A 223 -6.70 32.99 69.92
CA LYS A 223 -7.72 32.90 70.97
C LYS A 223 -8.14 34.33 71.40
N PRO A 224 -9.45 34.59 71.60
CA PRO A 224 -9.89 35.85 72.19
C PRO A 224 -9.38 35.99 73.65
N PRO A 225 -9.16 37.22 74.15
CA PRO A 225 -8.73 37.45 75.54
C PRO A 225 -9.82 36.99 76.53
N PRO A 226 -9.44 36.53 77.74
CA PRO A 226 -10.42 36.15 78.76
C PRO A 226 -11.08 37.39 79.38
N GLU A 227 -12.39 37.30 79.64
CA GLU A 227 -13.18 38.31 80.34
C GLU A 227 -12.73 38.45 81.81
N GLU A 228 -12.61 39.69 82.27
CA GLU A 228 -12.19 40.05 83.63
C GLU A 228 -13.32 39.77 84.63
N THR A 229 -13.12 38.80 85.54
CA THR A 229 -13.95 38.65 86.73
C THR A 229 -13.42 39.53 87.87
N GLU A 230 -14.34 40.32 88.42
CA GLU A 230 -14.21 41.29 89.50
C GLU A 230 -13.46 40.75 90.73
N GLN A 231 -12.61 41.61 91.31
CA GLN A 231 -11.85 41.36 92.54
C GLN A 231 -12.71 41.63 93.78
N ASP A 232 -12.87 40.63 94.64
CA ASP A 232 -13.38 40.78 95.99
C ASP A 232 -12.17 40.82 96.96
N GLN A 233 -11.85 42.00 97.52
CA GLN A 233 -10.77 42.18 98.50
C GLN A 233 -11.33 42.17 99.93
N GLY A 234 -11.12 41.04 100.62
CA GLY A 234 -11.29 40.92 102.07
C GLY A 234 -10.13 41.56 102.84
N VAL A 235 -10.51 42.46 103.75
CA VAL A 235 -9.72 43.27 104.68
C VAL A 235 -9.09 42.43 105.80
N ASN A 236 -7.88 42.82 106.27
CA ASN A 236 -7.43 42.93 107.68
C ASN A 236 -5.88 42.88 107.80
N THR A 237 -5.14 43.54 108.69
CA THR A 237 -5.26 44.71 109.59
C THR A 237 -3.84 44.99 110.17
N ALA A 238 -3.68 46.18 110.77
CA ALA A 238 -2.91 46.51 112.00
C ALA A 238 -1.50 47.15 111.89
N ALA A 239 -1.35 48.37 112.44
CA ALA A 239 -0.87 48.57 113.82
C ALA A 239 -0.76 50.07 114.23
N ARG A 240 -1.38 50.37 115.39
CA ARG A 240 -1.10 51.39 116.42
C ARG A 240 -1.02 52.88 116.10
#